data_AF-A0A2E0QPT6-F1
#
_entry.id   AF-A0A2E0QPT6-F1
#
_cell.length_a   1.000
_cell.length_b   1.000
_cell.length_c   1.000
_cell.angle_alpha   90.00
_cell.angle_beta   90.00
_cell.angle_gamma   90.00
#
_symmetry.space_group_name_H-M   'P 1'
#
loop_
_entity.id
_entity.type
_entity.pdbx_description
1 polymer ?
#
loop_
_entity_poly.entity_id
_entity_poly.type
_entity_poly.pdbx_seq_one_letter_code
_entity_poly.pdbx_strand_id
1 'polypeptide(L)'
;MTTLRKIKWITLSFIAVLFVVLVIQNTGITTIQFLGWKMEAPRMIVISGAGLGGFLAGVLTVLLLQRNQYRGHRPPESSAPSETTNET
;
A
#
# COMPACT_ATOMS: atom_id res chain seq x y z
N MET A 1 -37.64 12.78 -0.63
CA MET A 1 -36.26 12.42 -1.04
C MET A 1 -35.89 13.24 -2.27
N THR A 2 -34.94 14.16 -2.16
CA THR A 2 -34.56 15.09 -3.24
C THR A 2 -34.11 14.30 -4.47
N THR A 3 -34.59 14.71 -5.65
CA THR A 3 -34.39 14.05 -6.95
C THR A 3 -32.91 13.78 -7.25
N LEU A 4 -32.03 14.68 -6.79
CA LEU A 4 -30.58 14.54 -6.81
C LEU A 4 -30.05 13.30 -6.07
N ARG A 5 -30.63 12.97 -4.91
CA ARG A 5 -30.21 11.79 -4.13
C ARG A 5 -30.57 10.50 -4.87
N LYS A 6 -31.76 10.45 -5.48
CA LYS A 6 -32.19 9.29 -6.31
C LYS A 6 -31.28 9.09 -7.51
N ILE A 7 -30.94 10.15 -8.24
CA ILE A 7 -30.02 10.08 -9.39
C ILE A 7 -28.64 9.57 -8.94
N LYS A 8 -28.11 10.09 -7.84
CA LYS A 8 -26.81 9.65 -7.30
C LYS A 8 -26.79 8.15 -6.96
N TRP A 9 -27.86 7.63 -6.36
CA TRP A 9 -28.00 6.20 -6.06
C TRP A 9 -28.17 5.34 -7.31
N ILE A 10 -28.91 5.83 -8.31
CA ILE A 10 -29.08 5.14 -9.59
C ILE A 10 -27.75 5.08 -10.35
N THR A 11 -27.02 6.19 -10.44
CA THR A 11 -25.69 6.22 -11.07
C THR A 11 -24.69 5.34 -10.35
N LEU A 12 -24.70 5.34 -9.00
CA LEU A 12 -23.84 4.46 -8.21
C LEU A 12 -24.17 2.98 -8.45
N SER A 13 -25.47 2.65 -8.49
CA SER A 13 -25.92 1.29 -8.81
C SER A 13 -25.52 0.87 -10.22
N PHE A 14 -25.67 1.76 -11.20
CA PHE A 14 -25.25 1.52 -12.58
C PHE A 14 -23.75 1.27 -12.69
N ILE A 15 -22.93 2.10 -12.04
CA ILE A 15 -21.47 1.93 -11.97
C ILE A 15 -21.11 0.59 -11.32
N ALA A 16 -21.79 0.23 -10.23
CA ALA A 16 -21.54 -1.04 -9.53
C ALA A 16 -21.87 -2.24 -10.42
N VAL A 17 -22.99 -2.22 -11.14
CA VAL A 17 -23.36 -3.28 -12.09
C VAL A 17 -22.35 -3.34 -13.24
N LEU A 18 -21.93 -2.20 -13.78
CA LEU A 18 -20.93 -2.14 -14.85
C LEU A 18 -19.59 -2.72 -14.39
N PHE A 19 -19.18 -2.42 -13.16
CA PHE A 19 -18.00 -2.98 -12.53
C PHE A 19 -18.10 -4.50 -12.39
N VAL A 20 -19.23 -5.02 -11.91
CA VAL A 20 -19.45 -6.47 -11.79
C VAL A 20 -19.40 -7.15 -13.15
N VAL A 21 -20.03 -6.58 -14.18
CA VAL A 21 -19.99 -7.11 -15.55
C VAL A 21 -18.57 -7.11 -16.10
N LEU A 22 -17.81 -6.03 -15.89
CA LEU A 22 -16.40 -5.96 -16.30
C LEU A 22 -15.54 -7.00 -15.56
N VAL A 23 -15.79 -7.23 -14.27
CA VAL A 23 -15.10 -8.26 -13.49
C VAL A 23 -15.40 -9.65 -14.06
N ILE A 24 -16.66 -9.95 -14.35
CA ILE A 24 -17.11 -11.24 -14.92
C ILE A 24 -16.54 -11.45 -16.33
N GLN A 25 -16.57 -10.42 -17.19
CA GLN A 25 -16.01 -10.52 -18.55
C GLN A 25 -14.49 -10.67 -18.52
N ASN A 26 -13.83 -10.03 -17.56
CA ASN A 26 -12.38 -10.11 -17.39
C ASN A 26 -11.95 -11.27 -16.47
N THR A 27 -12.86 -12.21 -16.16
CA THR A 27 -12.53 -13.48 -15.48
C THR A 27 -11.96 -14.53 -16.44
N GLY A 28 -11.53 -14.12 -17.64
CA GLY A 28 -10.75 -14.96 -18.54
C GLY A 28 -9.54 -15.52 -17.80
N ILE A 29 -9.37 -16.84 -17.86
CA ILE A 29 -8.21 -17.52 -17.32
C ILE A 29 -7.00 -17.01 -18.08
N THR A 30 -6.06 -16.39 -17.36
CA THR A 30 -4.79 -15.96 -17.92
C THR A 30 -3.69 -16.89 -17.44
N THR A 31 -2.88 -17.37 -18.37
CA THR A 31 -1.67 -18.12 -18.04
C THR A 31 -0.62 -17.14 -17.53
N ILE A 32 -0.26 -17.26 -16.26
CA ILE A 32 0.91 -16.60 -15.69
C ILE A 32 2.11 -17.46 -16.02
N GLN A 33 3.10 -16.88 -16.70
CA GLN A 33 4.36 -17.55 -17.00
C GLN A 33 5.44 -17.01 -16.08
N PHE A 34 5.88 -17.84 -15.15
CA PHE A 34 7.11 -17.63 -14.38
C PHE A 34 8.29 -18.26 -15.11
N LEU A 35 9.51 -17.95 -14.65
CA LEU A 35 10.76 -18.31 -15.31
C LEU A 35 10.94 -19.83 -15.57
N GLY A 36 10.22 -20.70 -14.83
CA GLY A 36 10.15 -22.13 -15.14
C GLY A 36 8.76 -22.76 -15.02
N TRP A 37 7.74 -22.05 -14.54
CA TRP A 37 6.46 -22.63 -14.15
C TRP A 37 5.31 -21.85 -14.79
N LYS A 38 4.25 -22.55 -15.19
CA LYS A 38 3.03 -21.94 -15.74
C LYS A 38 1.89 -22.22 -14.79
N MET A 39 1.14 -21.19 -14.43
CA MET A 39 -0.04 -21.30 -13.60
C MET A 39 -1.20 -20.59 -14.26
N GLU A 40 -2.35 -21.25 -14.31
CA GLU A 40 -3.58 -20.66 -14.81
C GLU A 40 -4.34 -20.06 -13.65
N ALA A 41 -4.54 -18.74 -13.70
CA ALA A 41 -5.29 -18.04 -12.68
C ALA A 41 -6.18 -16.96 -13.32
N PRO A 42 -7.33 -16.65 -12.71
CA PRO A 42 -8.15 -15.52 -13.11
C PRO A 42 -7.34 -14.23 -13.08
N ARG A 43 -7.36 -13.47 -14.18
CA ARG A 43 -6.58 -12.23 -14.34
C ARG A 43 -6.75 -11.26 -13.17
N MET A 44 -7.95 -11.15 -12.62
CA MET A 44 -8.25 -10.32 -11.44
C MET A 44 -7.43 -10.73 -10.22
N ILE A 45 -7.30 -12.02 -9.94
CA ILE A 45 -6.52 -12.52 -8.79
C ILE A 45 -5.04 -12.16 -8.97
N VAL A 46 -4.54 -12.23 -10.21
CA VAL A 46 -3.16 -11.88 -10.54
C VAL A 46 -2.90 -10.39 -10.33
N ILE A 47 -3.76 -9.53 -10.87
CA ILE A 47 -3.61 -8.07 -10.77
C ILE A 47 -3.77 -7.62 -9.31
N SER A 48 -4.80 -8.11 -8.61
CA SER A 48 -5.01 -7.78 -7.21
C SER A 48 -3.88 -8.31 -6.33
N GLY A 49 -3.42 -9.54 -6.54
CA GLY A 49 -2.32 -10.13 -5.79
C GLY A 49 -0.98 -9.43 -6.03
N ALA A 50 -0.64 -9.11 -7.28
CA ALA A 50 0.57 -8.37 -7.63
C ALA A 50 0.51 -6.93 -7.10
N GLY A 51 -0.63 -6.25 -7.24
CA GLY A 51 -0.82 -4.90 -6.74
C GLY A 51 -0.72 -4.82 -5.22
N LEU A 52 -1.41 -5.72 -4.52
CA LEU A 52 -1.39 -5.78 -3.06
C LEU A 52 0.01 -6.18 -2.55
N GLY A 53 0.63 -7.21 -3.15
CA GLY A 53 1.98 -7.65 -2.82
C GLY A 53 3.04 -6.56 -3.04
N GLY A 54 2.97 -5.86 -4.18
CA GLY A 54 3.85 -4.72 -4.47
C GLY A 54 3.65 -3.56 -3.50
N PHE A 55 2.40 -3.25 -3.13
CA PHE A 55 2.09 -2.23 -2.13
C PHE A 55 2.68 -2.58 -0.76
N LEU A 56 2.45 -3.80 -0.27
CA LEU A 56 3.01 -4.27 1.00
C LEU A 56 4.54 -4.26 0.99
N ALA A 57 5.17 -4.71 -0.10
CA ALA A 57 6.61 -4.68 -0.26
C ALA A 57 7.15 -3.24 -0.20
N GLY A 58 6.51 -2.31 -0.93
CA GLY A 58 6.88 -0.89 -0.91
C GLY A 58 6.75 -0.26 0.47
N VAL A 59 5.63 -0.51 1.18
CA VAL A 59 5.42 -0.04 2.55
C VAL A 59 6.50 -0.59 3.48
N LEU A 60 6.83 -1.87 3.37
CA LEU A 60 7.88 -2.49 4.18
C LEU A 60 9.25 -1.87 3.90
N THR A 61 9.60 -1.62 2.63
CA THR A 61 10.83 -0.94 2.25
C THR A 61 10.92 0.46 2.85
N VAL A 62 9.84 1.24 2.81
CA VAL A 62 9.80 2.60 3.40
C VAL A 62 10.00 2.54 4.92
N LEU A 63 9.32 1.62 5.61
CA LEU A 63 9.47 1.44 7.06
C LEU A 63 10.91 1.05 7.44
N LEU A 64 11.54 0.16 6.68
CA LEU A 64 12.93 -0.24 6.90
C LEU A 64 13.90 0.92 6.65
N LEU A 65 13.69 1.73 5.61
CA LEU A 65 14.48 2.93 5.35
C LEU A 65 14.34 3.96 6.47
N GLN A 66 13.11 4.24 6.91
CA GLN A 66 12.84 5.16 8.02
C GLN A 66 13.50 4.70 9.32
N ARG A 67 13.43 3.39 9.63
CA ARG A 67 14.12 2.81 10.79
C ARG A 67 15.63 3.02 10.73
N ASN A 68 16.22 2.95 9.54
CA ASN A 68 17.66 3.13 9.38
C ASN A 68 18.08 4.61 9.53
N GLN A 69 17.25 5.56 9.08
CA GLN A 69 17.53 6.99 9.25
C GLN A 69 17.42 7.47 10.70
N TYR A 70 16.50 6.91 11.50
CA TYR A 70 16.40 7.20 12.93
C TYR A 70 17.61 6.70 13.75
N ARG A 71 18.27 5.62 13.31
CA ARG A 71 19.50 5.14 13.96
C ARG A 71 20.71 6.05 13.76
N GLY A 72 20.70 6.91 12.74
CA GLY A 72 21.77 7.87 12.45
C GLY A 72 21.69 9.18 13.24
N HIS A 73 20.54 9.49 13.86
CA HIS A 73 20.32 10.71 14.65
C HIS A 73 20.36 10.43 16.15
N ARG A 74 21.41 9.76 16.64
CA ARG A 74 21.74 9.80 18.07
C ARG A 74 22.37 11.18 18.32
N PRO A 75 21.74 12.09 19.08
CA PRO A 75 22.43 13.34 19.43
C PRO A 75 23.71 12.96 20.18
N PRO A 76 24.85 13.60 19.90
CA PRO A 76 26.00 13.45 20.78
C PRO A 76 25.58 13.90 22.17
N GLU A 77 25.87 13.06 23.15
CA GLU A 77 25.75 13.31 24.58
C GLU A 77 26.61 14.54 24.93
N SER A 78 26.02 15.72 24.81
CA SER A 78 26.66 17.02 25.03
C SER A 78 25.78 17.84 25.94
N SER A 79 25.73 17.46 27.22
CA SER A 79 25.32 18.35 28.32
C SER A 79 25.48 17.65 29.66
N ALA A 80 26.71 17.51 30.14
CA ALA A 80 26.99 17.55 31.58
C ALA A 80 27.53 18.97 31.87
N PRO A 81 26.79 19.83 32.58
CA PRO A 81 27.22 21.21 32.86
C PRO A 81 28.29 21.24 33.94
N SER A 82 29.34 22.00 33.63
CA SER A 82 30.33 22.67 34.48
C SER A 82 30.14 22.56 36.01
N GLU A 83 31.09 21.90 36.67
CA GLU A 83 31.37 22.13 38.10
C GLU A 83 32.72 22.88 38.21
N THR A 84 32.66 24.18 37.94
CA THR A 84 33.62 25.15 38.51
C THR A 84 33.21 25.36 39.96
N THR A 85 33.95 24.76 40.89
CA THR A 85 33.94 25.16 42.29
C THR A 85 35.33 25.64 42.68
N ASN A 86 35.36 26.89 43.11
CA ASN A 86 36.49 27.71 43.48
C ASN A 86 37.24 27.19 44.72
N GLU A 87 38.52 27.58 44.77
CA GLU A 87 39.27 28.05 45.94
C GLU A 87 39.40 27.14 47.18
N THR A 88 40.64 26.70 47.44
CA THR A 88 41.37 27.02 48.68
C THR A 88 42.87 26.89 48.49
#